data_AF-A0A1M5YIX1-F1
#
_entry.id   AF-A0A1M5YIX1-F1
#
_cell.length_a   1.000
_cell.length_b   1.000
_cell.length_c   1.000
_cell.angle_alpha   90.00
_cell.angle_beta   90.00
_cell.angle_gamma   90.00
#
_symmetry.space_group_name_H-M   'P 1'
#
loop_
_entity.id
_entity.type
_entity.pdbx_description
1 polymer ?
#
loop_
_entity_poly.entity_id
_entity_poly.type
_entity_poly.pdbx_seq_one_letter_code
_entity_poly.pdbx_strand_id
1 'polypeptide(L)'
;MNPTHHDFTSALEYLASIEPDPATYVEMDEYDTIMAPYEAEIQKAHATIRAYGEQIAPQGLDHMHAVLYGFLQEQSDPMVESVMRTTVNALWNGCGLWRG
;
A
#
# COMPACT_ATOMS: atom_id res chain seq x y z
N MET A 1 1.23 10.24 -16.71
CA MET A 1 -0.06 10.61 -16.10
C MET A 1 0.13 10.50 -14.61
N ASN A 2 -0.19 11.53 -13.83
CA ASN A 2 0.01 11.49 -12.38
C ASN A 2 -1.14 10.69 -11.74
N PRO A 3 -0.85 9.79 -10.78
CA PRO A 3 -1.89 9.01 -10.12
C PRO A 3 -2.82 9.91 -9.32
N THR A 4 -4.10 9.59 -9.34
CA THR A 4 -5.13 10.25 -8.52
C THR A 4 -5.23 9.61 -7.14
N HIS A 5 -5.95 10.26 -6.23
CA HIS A 5 -6.27 9.65 -4.92
C HIS A 5 -7.00 8.31 -5.11
N HIS A 6 -7.90 8.21 -6.09
CA HIS A 6 -8.60 6.96 -6.39
C HIS A 6 -7.65 5.86 -6.88
N ASP A 7 -6.67 6.20 -7.72
CA ASP A 7 -5.66 5.22 -8.18
C ASP A 7 -4.82 4.70 -7.01
N PHE A 8 -4.50 5.57 -6.05
CA PHE A 8 -3.80 5.22 -4.82
C PHE A 8 -4.63 4.27 -3.93
N THR A 9 -5.90 4.61 -3.66
CA THR A 9 -6.76 3.76 -2.83
C THR A 9 -7.00 2.40 -3.48
N SER A 10 -7.30 2.36 -4.78
CA SER A 10 -7.54 1.10 -5.48
C SER A 10 -6.28 0.22 -5.58
N ALA A 11 -5.08 0.82 -5.64
CA ALA A 11 -3.84 0.06 -5.57
C ALA A 11 -3.65 -0.59 -4.19
N LEU A 12 -3.98 0.11 -3.11
CA LEU A 12 -3.92 -0.42 -1.75
C LEU A 12 -4.96 -1.52 -1.51
N GLU A 13 -6.20 -1.31 -1.95
CA GLU A 13 -7.28 -2.30 -1.87
C GLU A 13 -6.93 -3.57 -2.65
N TYR A 14 -6.33 -3.41 -3.84
CA TYR A 14 -5.87 -4.54 -4.64
C TYR A 14 -4.86 -5.38 -3.87
N LEU A 15 -3.80 -4.76 -3.31
CA LEU A 15 -2.77 -5.46 -2.55
C LEU A 15 -3.36 -6.20 -1.34
N ALA A 16 -4.25 -5.55 -0.59
CA ALA A 16 -4.94 -6.20 0.51
C ALA A 16 -5.86 -7.36 0.06
N SER A 17 -6.48 -7.26 -1.12
CA SER A 17 -7.39 -8.31 -1.63
C SER A 17 -6.69 -9.58 -2.11
N ILE A 18 -5.42 -9.46 -2.52
CA ILE A 18 -4.59 -10.60 -2.94
C ILE A 18 -3.70 -11.12 -1.81
N GLU A 19 -3.64 -10.42 -0.67
CA GLU A 19 -2.91 -10.87 0.50
C GLU A 19 -3.48 -12.23 0.95
N PRO A 20 -2.65 -13.29 0.96
CA PRO A 20 -3.12 -14.60 1.38
C PRO A 20 -3.48 -14.58 2.86
N ASP A 21 -4.47 -15.38 3.24
CA ASP A 21 -4.86 -15.51 4.65
C ASP A 21 -3.70 -16.17 5.42
N PRO A 22 -3.15 -15.54 6.48
CA PRO A 22 -2.07 -16.12 7.29
C PRO A 22 -2.41 -17.46 7.93
N ALA A 23 -3.68 -17.85 7.99
CA ALA A 23 -4.10 -19.19 8.41
C ALA A 23 -3.95 -20.27 7.31
N THR A 24 -3.70 -19.87 6.06
CA THR A 24 -3.73 -20.75 4.88
C THR A 24 -2.36 -21.10 4.31
N TYR A 25 -1.29 -20.42 4.73
CA TYR A 25 0.10 -20.75 4.36
C TYR A 25 0.94 -20.95 5.63
N VAL A 26 1.86 -21.92 5.59
CA VAL A 26 2.66 -22.32 6.76
C VAL A 26 4.09 -21.79 6.67
N GLU A 27 4.61 -21.66 5.45
CA GLU A 27 5.99 -21.22 5.19
C GLU A 27 6.07 -20.10 4.14
N MET A 28 7.16 -19.30 4.19
CA MET A 28 7.38 -18.19 3.26
C MET A 28 7.47 -18.63 1.79
N ASP A 29 7.97 -19.84 1.52
CA ASP A 29 8.09 -20.37 0.16
C ASP A 29 6.71 -20.62 -0.49
N GLU A 30 5.71 -20.96 0.34
CA GLU A 30 4.32 -21.12 -0.12
C GLU A 30 3.70 -19.75 -0.44
N TYR A 31 4.00 -18.73 0.38
CA TYR A 31 3.57 -17.35 0.14
C TYR A 31 4.09 -16.82 -1.19
N ASP A 32 5.40 -16.96 -1.45
CA ASP A 32 6.02 -16.49 -2.71
C ASP A 32 5.41 -17.20 -3.92
N THR A 33 5.09 -18.49 -3.79
CA THR A 33 4.42 -19.27 -4.84
C THR A 33 3.00 -18.78 -5.11
N ILE A 34 2.24 -18.44 -4.06
CA ILE A 34 0.88 -17.89 -4.16
C ILE A 34 0.90 -16.50 -4.81
N MET A 35 1.91 -15.69 -4.50
CA MET A 35 2.02 -14.31 -4.95
C MET A 35 2.65 -14.16 -6.34
N ALA A 36 3.47 -15.11 -6.78
CA ALA A 36 4.17 -15.07 -8.08
C ALA A 36 3.26 -14.76 -9.29
N PRO A 37 2.02 -15.28 -9.40
CA PRO A 37 1.13 -14.94 -10.52
C PRO A 37 0.73 -13.47 -10.60
N TYR A 38 0.81 -12.72 -9.49
CA TYR A 38 0.39 -11.32 -9.38
C TYR A 38 1.57 -10.33 -9.43
N GLU A 39 2.79 -10.79 -9.69
CA GLU A 39 4.00 -9.98 -9.57
C GLU A 39 3.92 -8.68 -10.38
N ALA A 40 3.43 -8.74 -11.62
CA ALA A 40 3.34 -7.56 -12.49
C ALA A 40 2.35 -6.51 -11.95
N GLU A 41 1.21 -6.97 -11.46
CA GLU A 41 0.16 -6.15 -10.87
C GLU A 41 0.61 -5.56 -9.54
N ILE A 42 1.32 -6.32 -8.71
CA ILE A 42 1.95 -5.85 -7.47
C ILE A 42 2.94 -4.72 -7.78
N GLN A 43 3.83 -4.91 -8.77
CA GLN A 43 4.79 -3.87 -9.17
C GLN A 43 4.08 -2.61 -9.67
N LYS A 44 3.00 -2.77 -10.42
CA LYS A 44 2.18 -1.63 -10.88
C LYS A 44 1.52 -0.90 -9.70
N ALA A 45 0.94 -1.62 -8.76
CA ALA A 45 0.35 -1.05 -7.56
C ALA A 45 1.40 -0.29 -6.73
N HIS A 46 2.57 -0.88 -6.53
CA HIS A 46 3.70 -0.24 -5.84
C HIS A 46 4.14 1.05 -6.52
N ALA A 47 4.29 1.04 -7.85
CA ALA A 47 4.65 2.22 -8.62
C ALA A 47 3.61 3.34 -8.48
N THR A 48 2.32 3.01 -8.55
CA THR A 48 1.22 3.96 -8.34
C THR A 48 1.25 4.57 -6.93
N ILE A 49 1.41 3.74 -5.90
CA ILE A 49 1.46 4.18 -4.50
C ILE A 49 2.65 5.12 -4.27
N ARG A 50 3.84 4.75 -4.75
CA ARG A 50 5.04 5.59 -4.61
C ARG A 50 4.88 6.93 -5.35
N ALA A 51 4.43 6.89 -6.61
CA ALA A 51 4.24 8.11 -7.40
C ALA A 51 3.21 9.06 -6.77
N TYR A 52 2.15 8.53 -6.15
CA TYR A 52 1.20 9.36 -5.42
C TYR A 52 1.81 9.97 -4.16
N GLY A 53 2.59 9.19 -3.40
CA GLY A 53 3.34 9.67 -2.24
C GLY A 53 4.31 10.80 -2.60
N GLU A 54 5.08 10.63 -3.67
CA GLU A 54 5.99 11.67 -4.19
C GLU A 54 5.26 12.94 -4.61
N GLN A 55 4.07 12.81 -5.20
CA GLN A 55 3.23 13.95 -5.59
C GLN A 55 2.74 14.76 -4.39
N ILE A 56 2.36 14.10 -3.30
CA ILE A 56 1.82 14.79 -2.12
C ILE A 56 2.92 15.19 -1.11
N ALA A 57 4.12 14.64 -1.23
CA ALA A 57 5.25 14.92 -0.34
C ALA A 57 5.59 16.42 -0.15
N PRO A 58 5.51 17.30 -1.17
CA PRO A 58 5.73 18.74 -0.99
C PRO A 58 4.73 19.43 -0.05
N GLN A 59 3.56 18.82 0.22
CA GLN A 59 2.57 19.33 1.16
C GLN A 59 2.93 19.03 2.62
N GLY A 60 3.98 18.23 2.85
CA GLY A 60 4.54 17.94 4.17
C GLY A 60 3.98 16.68 4.82
N LEU A 61 4.67 16.24 5.87
CA LEU A 61 4.41 14.98 6.58
C LEU A 61 2.98 14.91 7.16
N ASP A 62 2.48 16.00 7.73
CA ASP A 62 1.14 16.05 8.30
C ASP A 62 0.05 15.79 7.25
N HIS A 63 0.23 16.31 6.03
CA HIS A 63 -0.71 16.05 4.94
C HIS A 63 -0.66 14.59 4.49
N MET A 64 0.54 14.03 4.34
CA MET A 64 0.71 12.61 3.99
C MET A 64 0.08 11.69 5.03
N HIS A 65 0.28 11.98 6.32
CA HIS A 65 -0.38 11.27 7.40
C HIS A 65 -1.90 11.42 7.34
N ALA A 66 -2.41 12.63 7.13
CA ALA A 66 -3.84 12.87 7.04
C ALA A 66 -4.50 12.08 5.91
N VAL A 67 -3.85 11.98 4.74
CA VAL A 67 -4.31 11.17 3.61
C VAL A 67 -4.36 9.69 4.00
N LEU A 68 -3.28 9.15 4.59
CA LEU A 68 -3.25 7.77 5.04
C LEU A 68 -4.34 7.49 6.09
N TYR A 69 -4.44 8.30 7.14
CA TYR A 69 -5.42 8.10 8.21
C TYR A 69 -6.86 8.28 7.74
N GLY A 70 -7.12 9.21 6.81
CA GLY A 70 -8.45 9.37 6.22
C GLY A 70 -8.91 8.08 5.54
N PHE A 71 -8.02 7.43 4.79
CA PHE A 71 -8.33 6.17 4.13
C PHE A 71 -8.45 4.99 5.10
N LEU A 72 -7.56 4.89 6.10
CA LEU A 72 -7.60 3.78 7.07
C LEU A 72 -8.85 3.83 7.97
N GLN A 73 -9.42 5.01 8.23
CA GLN A 73 -10.68 5.15 8.97
C GLN A 73 -11.89 4.56 8.22
N GLU A 74 -11.79 4.37 6.91
CA GLU A 74 -12.84 3.77 6.08
C GLU A 74 -12.79 2.23 6.11
N GLN A 75 -11.70 1.64 6.62
CA GLN A 75 -11.51 0.19 6.67
C GLN A 75 -12.09 -0.40 7.95
N SER A 76 -12.88 -1.47 7.79
CA SER A 76 -13.46 -2.22 8.92
C SER A 76 -12.70 -3.51 9.27
N ASP A 77 -11.80 -3.95 8.39
CA ASP A 77 -11.03 -5.18 8.55
C ASP A 77 -9.61 -4.86 9.06
N PRO A 78 -9.23 -5.35 10.27
CA PRO A 78 -7.89 -5.12 10.84
C PRO A 78 -6.74 -5.67 9.98
N MET A 79 -6.97 -6.75 9.23
CA MET A 79 -5.95 -7.33 8.35
C MET A 79 -5.69 -6.40 7.18
N VAL A 80 -6.75 -5.92 6.54
CA VAL A 80 -6.68 -4.93 5.46
C VAL A 80 -5.98 -3.66 5.93
N GLU A 81 -6.34 -3.14 7.11
CA GLU A 81 -5.69 -1.96 7.68
C GLU A 81 -4.18 -2.19 7.90
N SER A 82 -3.80 -3.36 8.42
CA SER A 82 -2.41 -3.75 8.68
C SER A 82 -1.59 -3.83 7.38
N VAL A 83 -2.13 -4.47 6.34
CA VAL A 83 -1.48 -4.57 5.02
C VAL A 83 -1.27 -3.16 4.47
N MET A 84 -2.32 -2.34 4.43
CA MET A 84 -2.26 -0.99 3.87
C MET A 84 -1.24 -0.10 4.58
N ARG A 85 -1.22 -0.11 5.93
CA ARG A 85 -0.20 0.62 6.72
C ARG A 85 1.21 0.16 6.38
N THR A 86 1.43 -1.15 6.35
CA THR A 86 2.75 -1.74 6.09
C THR A 86 3.23 -1.39 4.69
N THR A 87 2.36 -1.52 3.69
CA THR A 87 2.65 -1.16 2.29
C THR A 87 3.00 0.32 2.15
N VAL A 88 2.19 1.22 2.71
CA VAL A 88 2.45 2.66 2.62
C VAL A 88 3.76 3.02 3.33
N ASN A 89 3.99 2.50 4.53
CA ASN A 89 5.24 2.72 5.26
C ASN A 89 6.45 2.26 4.44
N ALA A 90 6.39 1.08 3.83
CA ALA A 90 7.48 0.56 3.02
C ALA A 90 7.74 1.40 1.76
N LEU A 91 6.68 1.83 1.07
CA LEU A 91 6.79 2.49 -0.23
C LEU A 91 7.02 3.99 -0.16
N TRP A 92 6.53 4.65 0.90
CA TRP A 92 6.72 6.07 1.13
C TRP A 92 7.94 6.37 2.00
N ASN A 93 8.58 5.36 2.60
CA ASN A 93 9.85 5.57 3.28
C ASN A 93 10.88 6.23 2.32
N GLY A 94 11.35 7.41 2.70
CA GLY A 94 12.25 8.21 1.86
C GLY A 94 11.56 9.15 0.87
N CYS A 95 10.22 9.18 0.81
CA CYS A 95 9.46 10.15 0.02
C CYS A 95 9.37 11.50 0.76
N GLY A 96 10.20 12.47 0.37
CA GLY A 96 10.19 13.82 0.93
C GLY A 96 10.44 13.83 2.44
N LEU A 97 9.56 14.50 3.21
CA LEU A 97 9.63 14.56 4.68
C LEU A 97 9.17 13.26 5.36
N TRP A 98 8.66 12.27 4.61
CA TRP A 98 8.27 10.97 5.14
C TRP A 98 9.49 10.11 5.50
N ARG A 99 9.77 10.03 6.81
CA ARG A 99 10.72 9.11 7.42
C ARG A 99 9.94 8.34 8.48
N GLY A 100 9.70 7.05 8.20
CA GLY A 100 8.81 6.18 8.98
C GLY A 100 9.17 6.05 10.46
#